data_AF-A0A957ICY3-F1
#
_entry.id   AF-A0A957ICY3-F1
#
_cell.length_a   1.000
_cell.length_b   1.000
_cell.length_c   1.000
_cell.angle_alpha   90.00
_cell.angle_beta   90.00
_cell.angle_gamma   90.00
#
_symmetry.space_group_name_H-M   'P 1'
#
loop_
_entity.id
_entity.type
_entity.pdbx_description
1 polymer ?
#
loop_
_entity_poly.entity_id
_entity_poly.type
_entity_poly.pdbx_seq_one_letter_code
_entity_poly.pdbx_strand_id
1 'polypeptide(L)'
;MNFQSWVQEMPTTITNDPIWKSVVYQQGLFLGELAWHDVCKLAQDKRTVALSDQLYRAAGSANICEGYSRASGKDQARFYEYALGSARESRDWYYKGRHVLGEKVA
;
A
#
# COMPACT_ATOMS: atom_id res chain seq x y z
N MET A 1 -5.20 -12.09 -8.04
CA MET A 1 -4.44 -12.57 -6.88
C MET A 1 -5.23 -12.26 -5.61
N ASN A 2 -5.23 -13.15 -4.62
CA ASN A 2 -5.82 -12.87 -3.31
C ASN A 2 -4.73 -12.84 -2.23
N PHE A 3 -5.04 -12.32 -1.05
CA PHE A 3 -4.06 -12.12 0.02
C PHE A 3 -3.43 -13.44 0.48
N GLN A 4 -4.23 -14.50 0.63
CA GLN A 4 -3.75 -15.80 1.12
C GLN A 4 -2.76 -16.45 0.16
N SER A 5 -3.05 -16.43 -1.15
CA SER A 5 -2.12 -16.97 -2.16
C SER A 5 -0.84 -16.15 -2.21
N TRP A 6 -0.95 -14.82 -2.12
CA TRP A 6 0.22 -13.92 -2.13
C TRP A 6 1.14 -14.13 -0.92
N VAL A 7 0.59 -14.31 0.28
CA VAL A 7 1.37 -14.60 1.50
C VAL A 7 2.21 -15.88 1.33
N GLN A 8 1.70 -16.89 0.64
CA GLN A 8 2.42 -18.15 0.41
C GLN A 8 3.63 -18.01 -0.52
N GLU A 9 3.63 -16.97 -1.37
CA GLU A 9 4.69 -16.71 -2.35
C GLU A 9 5.79 -15.78 -1.79
N MET A 10 5.62 -15.26 -0.57
CA MET A 10 6.56 -14.30 0.00
C MET A 10 7.93 -14.93 0.34
N PRO A 11 9.05 -14.28 -0.02
CA PRO A 11 10.37 -14.75 0.33
C PRO A 11 10.56 -14.88 1.83
N THR A 12 11.29 -15.91 2.26
CA THR A 12 11.62 -16.16 3.66
C THR A 12 12.44 -15.03 4.29
N THR A 13 13.19 -14.26 3.47
CA THR A 13 13.91 -13.07 3.92
C THR A 13 12.98 -11.95 4.42
N ILE A 14 11.76 -11.87 3.89
CA ILE A 14 10.73 -10.93 4.34
C ILE A 14 9.94 -11.54 5.50
N THR A 15 9.53 -12.81 5.39
CA THR A 15 8.62 -13.42 6.38
C THR A 15 9.31 -13.77 7.70
N ASN A 16 10.64 -13.90 7.71
CA ASN A 16 11.42 -14.07 8.94
C ASN A 16 11.71 -12.75 9.68
N ASP A 17 11.47 -11.58 9.06
CA ASP A 17 11.61 -10.31 9.76
C ASP A 17 10.53 -10.18 10.85
N PRO A 18 10.87 -9.77 12.08
CA PRO A 18 9.89 -9.56 13.15
C PRO A 18 8.67 -8.70 12.78
N ILE A 19 8.84 -7.71 11.88
CA ILE A 19 7.74 -6.87 11.40
C ILE A 19 6.66 -7.69 10.68
N TRP A 20 7.01 -8.85 10.11
CA TRP A 20 6.07 -9.73 9.42
C TRP A 20 4.94 -10.20 10.33
N LYS A 21 5.14 -10.28 11.65
CA LYS A 21 4.08 -10.63 12.61
C LYS A 21 2.96 -9.58 12.67
N SER A 22 3.20 -8.38 12.14
CA SER A 22 2.23 -7.31 12.05
C SER A 22 1.30 -7.52 10.85
N VAL A 23 0.03 -7.80 11.12
CA VAL A 23 -1.00 -7.94 10.07
C VAL A 23 -1.11 -6.67 9.22
N VAL A 24 -0.96 -5.49 9.82
CA VAL A 24 -1.02 -4.22 9.08
C VAL A 24 0.17 -4.07 8.13
N TYR A 25 1.36 -4.57 8.48
CA TYR A 25 2.50 -4.60 7.56
C TYR A 25 2.23 -5.52 6.37
N GLN A 26 1.74 -6.74 6.62
CA GLN A 26 1.40 -7.69 5.55
C GLN A 26 0.37 -7.09 4.59
N GLN A 27 -0.69 -6.46 5.11
CA GLN A 27 -1.73 -5.81 4.32
C GLN A 27 -1.21 -4.59 3.55
N GLY A 28 -0.38 -3.75 4.18
CA GLY A 28 0.23 -2.59 3.52
C GLY A 28 1.16 -3.00 2.38
N LEU A 29 1.94 -4.08 2.57
CA LEU A 29 2.81 -4.61 1.53
C LEU A 29 2.00 -5.23 0.37
N PHE A 30 0.95 -5.98 0.69
CA PHE A 30 0.03 -6.52 -0.31
C PHE A 30 -0.70 -5.43 -1.10
N LEU A 31 -1.12 -4.35 -0.45
CA LEU A 31 -1.72 -3.19 -1.12
C LEU A 31 -0.75 -2.57 -2.13
N GLY A 32 0.54 -2.47 -1.78
CA GLY A 32 1.58 -2.00 -2.70
C GLY A 32 1.73 -2.90 -3.94
N GLU A 33 1.66 -4.22 -3.77
CA GLU A 33 1.68 -5.17 -4.89
C GLU A 33 0.46 -4.99 -5.80
N LEU A 34 -0.75 -4.83 -5.25
CA LEU A 34 -1.93 -4.55 -6.06
C LEU A 34 -1.81 -3.20 -6.80
N ALA A 35 -1.37 -2.17 -6.08
CA ALA A 35 -1.19 -0.84 -6.62
C ALA A 35 -0.19 -0.79 -7.77
N TRP A 36 0.88 -1.60 -7.74
CA TRP A 36 1.83 -1.72 -8.85
C TRP A 36 1.15 -1.96 -10.19
N HIS A 37 0.27 -2.97 -10.26
CA HIS A 37 -0.44 -3.31 -11.50
C HIS A 37 -1.42 -2.20 -11.92
N ASP A 38 -2.12 -1.62 -10.95
CA ASP A 38 -3.12 -0.57 -11.21
C ASP A 38 -2.48 0.74 -11.68
N VAL A 39 -1.36 1.16 -11.08
CA VAL A 39 -0.68 2.41 -11.45
C VAL A 39 -0.03 2.27 -12.82
N CYS A 40 0.45 1.09 -13.20
CA CYS A 40 0.92 0.81 -14.56
C CYS A 40 -0.20 1.00 -15.60
N LYS A 41 -1.43 0.55 -15.29
CA LYS A 41 -2.59 0.75 -16.15
C LYS A 41 -3.01 2.22 -16.21
N LEU A 42 -3.06 2.91 -15.07
CA LEU A 42 -3.39 4.34 -14.99
C LEU A 42 -2.37 5.21 -15.73
N ALA A 43 -1.08 4.87 -15.70
CA ALA A 43 -0.04 5.63 -16.37
C ALA A 43 -0.17 5.62 -17.91
N GLN A 44 -0.93 4.67 -18.49
CA GLN A 44 -1.19 4.61 -19.93
C GLN A 44 -2.19 5.67 -20.40
N ASP A 45 -3.03 6.18 -19.50
CA ASP A 45 -3.94 7.29 -19.79
C ASP A 45 -3.34 8.61 -19.28
N LYS A 46 -3.10 9.55 -20.20
CA LYS A 46 -2.48 10.84 -19.91
C LYS A 46 -3.21 11.64 -18.82
N ARG A 47 -4.52 11.44 -18.64
CA ARG A 47 -5.33 12.13 -17.63
C ARG A 47 -5.04 11.63 -16.21
N THR A 48 -4.50 10.43 -16.07
CA THR A 48 -4.28 9.76 -14.78
C THR A 48 -2.82 9.62 -14.38
N VAL A 49 -1.86 10.16 -15.15
CA VAL A 49 -0.42 10.09 -14.81
C VAL A 49 -0.09 10.70 -13.45
N ALA A 50 -0.63 11.88 -13.13
CA ALA A 50 -0.41 12.49 -11.81
C ALA A 50 -1.09 11.69 -10.68
N LEU A 51 -2.29 11.15 -10.97
CA LEU A 51 -3.02 10.30 -10.03
C LEU A 51 -2.27 9.00 -9.75
N SER A 52 -1.67 8.37 -10.76
CA SER A 52 -0.93 7.11 -10.61
C SER A 52 0.30 7.29 -9.72
N ASP A 53 1.02 8.40 -9.85
CA ASP A 53 2.15 8.72 -8.96
C ASP A 53 1.69 8.90 -7.51
N GLN A 54 0.61 9.67 -7.28
CA GLN A 54 0.07 9.88 -5.93
C GLN A 54 -0.46 8.60 -5.30
N LEU A 55 -1.17 7.78 -6.07
CA LEU A 55 -1.64 6.47 -5.61
C LEU A 55 -0.46 5.58 -5.21
N TYR A 56 0.58 5.50 -6.05
CA TYR A 56 1.73 4.65 -5.79
C TYR A 56 2.52 5.09 -4.54
N ARG A 57 2.61 6.41 -4.29
CA ARG A 57 3.25 6.95 -3.07
C ARG A 57 2.45 6.67 -1.81
N ALA A 58 1.12 6.74 -1.89
CA ALA A 58 0.25 6.54 -0.74
C ALA A 58 0.04 5.05 -0.42
N ALA A 59 -0.05 4.20 -1.44
CA ALA A 59 -0.36 2.77 -1.31
C ALA A 59 0.89 1.96 -0.94
N GLY A 60 1.04 1.64 0.34
CA GLY A 60 2.13 0.77 0.78
C GLY A 60 2.34 0.69 2.28
N SER A 61 3.46 0.08 2.66
CA SER A 61 3.86 -0.15 4.04
C SER A 61 4.92 0.82 4.56
N ALA A 62 5.34 1.82 3.78
CA ALA A 62 6.48 2.68 4.11
C ALA A 62 6.40 3.30 5.52
N ASN A 63 5.27 3.95 5.85
CA ASN A 63 5.05 4.53 7.18
C ASN A 63 4.93 3.46 8.28
N ILE A 64 4.51 2.24 7.95
CA ILE A 64 4.47 1.11 8.90
C ILE A 64 5.88 0.63 9.23
N CYS A 65 6.74 0.46 8.21
CA CYS A 65 8.15 0.13 8.40
C CYS A 65 8.85 1.18 9.26
N GLU A 66 8.61 2.46 8.93
CA GLU A 66 9.22 3.58 9.64
C GLU A 66 8.79 3.62 11.10
N GLY A 67 7.49 3.45 11.38
CA GLY A 67 6.96 3.39 12.74
C GLY A 67 7.44 2.18 13.53
N TYR A 68 7.50 1.00 12.91
CA TYR A 68 8.01 -0.22 13.55
C TYR A 68 9.48 -0.07 13.98
N SER A 69 10.24 0.77 13.27
CA SER A 69 11.66 1.01 13.52
C SER A 69 11.93 2.09 14.57
N ARG A 70 10.90 2.70 15.18
CA ARG A 70 11.06 3.73 16.22
C ARG A 70 11.17 3.12 17.62
N ALA A 71 12.13 3.61 18.40
CA ALA A 71 12.32 3.22 19.80
C ALA A 71 11.29 3.83 20.75
N SER A 72 10.77 5.02 20.43
CA SER A 72 9.76 5.73 21.22
C SER A 72 8.36 5.30 20.78
N GLY A 73 7.51 4.89 21.73
CA GLY A 73 6.12 4.58 21.45
C GLY A 73 5.33 5.77 20.88
N LYS A 74 5.68 7.00 21.28
CA LYS A 74 5.06 8.22 20.74
C LYS A 74 5.39 8.42 19.26
N ASP A 75 6.65 8.21 18.87
CA ASP A 75 7.06 8.36 17.48
C ASP A 75 6.53 7.21 16.62
N GLN A 76 6.53 5.98 17.16
CA GLN A 76 5.89 4.84 16.51
C GLN A 76 4.41 5.12 16.22
N ALA A 77 3.65 5.59 17.21
CA ALA A 77 2.24 5.93 17.04
C ALA A 77 2.03 7.00 15.95
N ARG A 78 2.86 8.05 15.93
CA ARG A 78 2.81 9.11 14.92
C ARG A 78 2.97 8.57 13.50
N PHE A 79 3.90 7.65 13.26
CA PHE A 79 4.07 7.04 11.94
C PHE A 79 2.90 6.13 11.56
N TYR A 80 2.30 5.42 12.53
CA TYR A 80 1.08 4.65 12.26
C TYR A 80 -0.13 5.54 11.95
N GLU A 81 -0.22 6.73 12.54
CA GLU A 81 -1.20 7.75 12.14
C GLU A 81 -0.98 8.23 10.70
N TYR A 82 0.27 8.42 10.28
CA TYR A 82 0.59 8.72 8.88
C TYR A 82 0.22 7.57 7.94
N ALA A 83 0.50 6.31 8.32
CA ALA A 83 0.08 5.14 7.55
C ALA A 83 -1.44 5.10 7.36
N LEU A 84 -2.21 5.41 8.41
CA LEU A 84 -3.67 5.50 8.34
C LEU A 84 -4.13 6.64 7.41
N GLY A 85 -3.44 7.78 7.44
CA GLY A 85 -3.66 8.89 6.51
C GLY A 85 -3.46 8.46 5.06
N SER A 86 -2.30 7.87 4.76
CA SER A 86 -1.96 7.37 3.42
C SER A 86 -2.94 6.29 2.94
N ALA A 87 -3.38 5.38 3.81
CA ALA A 87 -4.37 4.36 3.43
C ALA A 87 -5.72 4.98 3.04
N ARG A 88 -6.18 6.03 3.74
CA ARG A 88 -7.40 6.77 3.37
C ARG A 88 -7.23 7.50 2.04
N GLU A 89 -6.05 8.09 1.83
CA GLU A 89 -5.71 8.77 0.59
C GLU A 89 -5.66 7.80 -0.60
N SER A 90 -5.07 6.60 -0.45
CA SER A 90 -5.07 5.56 -1.47
C SER A 90 -6.49 5.20 -1.93
N ARG A 91 -7.43 5.05 -0.98
CA ARG A 91 -8.85 4.81 -1.31
C ARG A 91 -9.43 5.92 -2.17
N ASP A 92 -9.15 7.17 -1.85
CA ASP A 92 -9.66 8.32 -2.61
C ASP A 92 -9.05 8.36 -4.03
N TRP A 93 -7.77 8.02 -4.19
CA TRP A 93 -7.13 7.90 -5.50
C TRP A 93 -7.70 6.75 -6.33
N TYR A 94 -7.93 5.59 -5.72
CA TYR A 94 -8.59 4.45 -6.37
C TYR A 94 -9.98 4.83 -6.88
N TYR A 95 -10.79 5.48 -6.04
CA TYR A 95 -12.10 5.94 -6.44
C TYR A 95 -12.03 6.91 -7.63
N LYS A 96 -11.10 7.87 -7.63
CA LYS A 96 -10.91 8.79 -8.77
C LYS A 96 -10.42 8.06 -10.03
N GLY A 97 -9.56 7.05 -9.88
CA GLY A 97 -8.99 6.24 -10.97
C GLY A 97 -9.93 5.18 -11.56
N ARG A 98 -11.09 4.92 -10.92
CA ARG A 98 -12.04 3.86 -11.31
C ARG A 98 -12.48 3.90 -12.77
N HIS A 99 -12.50 5.07 -13.40
CA HIS A 99 -12.86 5.24 -14.82
C HIS A 99 -11.88 4.55 -15.78
N VAL A 100 -10.62 4.35 -15.38
CA VAL A 100 -9.59 3.63 -16.14
C VAL A 100 -9.46 2.19 -15.62
N LEU A 101 -9.54 1.99 -14.30
CA LEU A 101 -9.35 0.68 -13.68
C LEU A 101 -10.52 -0.29 -13.94
N GLY A 102 -11.75 0.22 -14.07
CA GLY A 102 -12.97 -0.54 -14.36
C GLY A 102 -13.88 -0.71 -13.15
N GLU A 103 -15.09 -1.25 -13.39
CA GLU A 103 -16.17 -1.31 -12.40
C GLU A 103 -15.86 -2.15 -11.14
N LYS A 104 -14.94 -3.11 -11.22
CA LYS A 104 -14.54 -3.92 -10.05
C LYS A 104 -13.80 -3.12 -8.98
N VAL A 105 -13.35 -1.91 -9.31
CA VAL A 105 -12.64 -0.99 -8.41
C VAL A 105 -13.53 0.19 -7.98
N ALA A 106 -14.72 0.34 -8.61
CA ALA A 106 -15.63 1.47 -8.40
C ALA A 106 -16.47 1.36 -7.12
#